data_AF-F0XXJ3-F1
#
_entry.id   AF-F0XXJ3-F1
#
_cell.length_a   1.000
_cell.length_b   1.000
_cell.length_c   1.000
_cell.angle_alpha   90.00
_cell.angle_beta   90.00
_cell.angle_gamma   90.00
#
_symmetry.space_group_name_H-M   'P 1'
#
loop_
_entity.id
_entity.type
_entity.pdbx_description
1 polymer ?
#
loop_
_entity_poly.entity_id
_entity_poly.type
_entity_poly.pdbx_seq_one_letter_code
_entity_poly.pdbx_strand_id
1 'polypeptide(L)'
;MRPTFATSLALWAASTTCAFHGPTRRSATYALRAEAPTKTGVGTPLFDKRVSADAPRASAVGAAESARTERLVADLQSAAGEANKQTFAGAAGRALALAVAGGLAFAPVACGLRTLVNDEGLAVLANDEGQYFQNYVNAINVFFALLLANTFNWLYGQQEQLFIALFGEVSVAKALLEQVAFVSRGRPAYAAELLGYVREYVDDDLTAIDDNPVSRLVGGEGARKRDALERVMWLTSVGEPGHIYDSVKALREARGRRLGALQRKLPLAHFALLAVLGALVLCLFPLLAAATGAAVAAGDGLLEVQAVLFALMTFAIALTLDLLYAFWVPSGSAYNVDGILRVMVAGLDAEIDDRLADARGRSERDEFFADARGLSDYERY
;
A
#
# COMPACT_ATOMS: atom_id res chain seq x y z
N MET A 1 -15.29 3.84 15.82
CA MET A 1 -14.63 5.03 16.41
C MET A 1 -13.13 4.77 16.43
N ARG A 2 -12.35 5.46 15.60
CA ARG A 2 -10.88 5.33 15.56
C ARG A 2 -10.31 6.08 16.78
N PRO A 3 -9.53 5.43 17.68
CA PRO A 3 -8.89 6.15 18.78
C PRO A 3 -7.83 7.12 18.20
N THR A 4 -7.84 8.35 18.68
CA THR A 4 -6.84 9.36 18.33
C THR A 4 -5.54 9.06 19.07
N PHE A 5 -4.40 9.14 18.38
CA PHE A 5 -3.07 8.81 18.91
C PHE A 5 -2.71 9.58 20.21
N ALA A 6 -3.31 10.76 20.41
CA ALA A 6 -3.14 11.58 21.61
C ALA A 6 -3.76 10.98 22.88
N THR A 7 -4.84 10.19 22.79
CA THR A 7 -5.47 9.56 23.97
C THR A 7 -4.74 8.28 24.42
N SER A 8 -3.99 7.63 23.53
CA SER A 8 -3.26 6.40 23.84
C SER A 8 -1.94 6.65 24.59
N LEU A 9 -1.32 7.81 24.43
CA LEU A 9 -0.02 8.14 25.05
C LEU A 9 -0.14 8.46 26.55
N ALA A 10 -1.28 9.01 26.99
CA ALA A 10 -1.56 9.28 28.40
C ALA A 10 -1.92 8.02 29.21
N LEU A 11 -2.45 6.98 28.55
CA LEU A 11 -2.86 5.73 29.22
C LEU A 11 -1.73 4.70 29.34
N TRP A 12 -0.65 4.81 28.56
CA TRP A 12 0.40 3.77 28.48
C TRP A 12 1.50 3.92 29.54
N ALA A 13 1.64 5.09 30.17
CA ALA A 13 2.62 5.33 31.23
C ALA A 13 2.36 4.54 32.54
N ALA A 14 1.23 3.82 32.63
CA ALA A 14 0.83 3.09 33.84
C ALA A 14 1.01 1.56 33.77
N SER A 15 1.48 0.97 32.66
CA SER A 15 1.45 -0.49 32.50
C SER A 15 2.65 -1.12 31.78
N THR A 16 3.85 -1.02 32.37
CA THR A 16 4.99 -1.84 31.93
C THR A 16 5.77 -2.37 33.13
N THR A 17 5.29 -3.50 33.67
CA THR A 17 6.13 -4.44 34.42
C THR A 17 6.04 -5.79 33.72
N CYS A 18 7.18 -6.49 33.68
CA CYS A 18 7.40 -7.87 33.23
C CYS A 18 7.75 -8.09 31.74
N ALA A 19 9.08 -8.06 31.52
CA ALA A 19 9.90 -9.15 31.00
C ALA A 19 9.51 -9.83 29.69
N PHE A 20 10.42 -9.77 28.69
CA PHE A 20 10.55 -10.84 27.71
C PHE A 20 12.01 -11.04 27.28
N HIS A 21 12.48 -12.26 27.50
CA HIS A 21 13.70 -12.83 26.93
C HIS A 21 13.28 -13.68 25.72
N GLY A 22 13.96 -13.54 24.57
CA GLY A 22 13.71 -14.38 23.41
C GLY A 22 14.81 -14.26 22.34
N PRO A 23 15.11 -15.35 21.60
CA PRO A 23 16.44 -15.61 21.05
C PRO A 23 16.60 -15.26 19.56
N THR A 24 17.87 -15.18 19.16
CA THR A 24 18.38 -14.94 17.81
C THR A 24 18.04 -16.07 16.82
N ARG A 25 17.52 -15.71 15.64
CA ARG A 25 17.52 -16.62 14.46
C ARG A 25 17.87 -15.91 13.16
N ARG A 26 18.62 -16.68 12.36
CA ARG A 26 19.39 -16.34 11.15
C ARG A 26 18.47 -16.06 9.95
N SER A 27 18.79 -15.00 9.22
CA SER A 27 18.23 -14.68 7.91
C SER A 27 18.92 -15.52 6.83
N ALA A 28 18.13 -16.23 6.03
CA ALA A 28 18.59 -16.93 4.82
C ALA A 28 18.42 -16.01 3.61
N THR A 29 19.53 -15.74 2.92
CA THR A 29 19.61 -14.94 1.70
C THR A 29 19.21 -15.82 0.50
N TYR A 30 18.13 -15.48 -0.21
CA TYR A 30 17.80 -16.10 -1.49
C TYR A 30 18.41 -15.28 -2.63
N ALA A 31 19.31 -15.92 -3.40
CA ALA A 31 19.87 -15.41 -4.64
C ALA A 31 18.95 -15.78 -5.81
N LEU A 32 18.46 -14.78 -6.54
CA LEU A 32 17.76 -14.96 -7.81
C LEU A 32 18.80 -15.12 -8.94
N ARG A 33 18.85 -16.32 -9.52
CA ARG A 33 19.63 -16.66 -10.70
C ARG A 33 18.76 -16.41 -11.94
N ALA A 34 19.11 -15.42 -12.74
CA ALA A 34 18.48 -15.18 -14.04
C ALA A 34 19.20 -16.01 -15.11
N GLU A 35 18.48 -16.94 -15.76
CA GLU A 35 18.93 -17.59 -16.98
C GLU A 35 18.27 -16.91 -18.18
N ALA A 36 19.08 -16.53 -19.18
CA ALA A 36 18.65 -15.91 -20.42
C ALA A 36 18.22 -16.99 -21.44
N PRO A 37 17.13 -16.78 -22.21
CA PRO A 37 16.73 -17.75 -23.23
C PRO A 37 17.52 -17.58 -24.54
N THR A 38 18.01 -18.72 -25.01
CA THR A 38 18.66 -18.94 -26.31
C THR A 38 17.69 -18.83 -27.49
N LYS A 39 18.10 -18.10 -28.52
CA LYS A 39 17.43 -17.97 -29.82
C LYS A 39 17.43 -19.31 -30.57
N THR A 40 16.26 -19.81 -30.93
CA THR A 40 16.09 -20.77 -32.04
C THR A 40 14.99 -20.25 -32.97
N GLY A 41 15.30 -20.28 -34.27
CA GLY A 41 14.48 -19.69 -35.32
C GLY A 41 13.24 -20.51 -35.67
N VAL A 42 12.21 -19.81 -36.13
CA VAL A 42 11.00 -20.39 -36.74
C VAL A 42 10.58 -19.49 -37.90
N GLY A 43 10.19 -20.14 -38.99
CA GLY A 43 10.03 -19.57 -40.33
C GLY A 43 8.91 -18.55 -40.49
N THR A 44 9.09 -17.75 -41.53
CA THR A 44 8.13 -16.79 -42.09
C THR A 44 6.88 -17.51 -42.60
N PRO A 45 5.67 -17.20 -42.08
CA PRO A 45 4.46 -17.57 -42.79
C PRO A 45 4.23 -16.58 -43.94
N LEU A 46 4.05 -17.12 -45.15
CA LEU A 46 3.49 -16.41 -46.29
C LEU A 46 2.06 -15.97 -45.93
N PHE A 47 1.89 -14.69 -45.60
CA PHE A 47 0.58 -14.09 -45.38
C PHE A 47 0.01 -13.63 -46.72
N ASP A 48 -1.03 -14.33 -47.15
CA ASP A 48 -1.87 -13.99 -48.30
C ASP A 48 -2.59 -12.65 -48.05
N LYS A 49 -2.29 -11.65 -48.89
CA LYS A 49 -2.82 -10.28 -48.85
C LYS A 49 -4.25 -10.26 -49.41
N ARG A 50 -5.21 -10.84 -48.70
CA ARG A 50 -6.62 -10.46 -48.87
C ARG A 50 -6.91 -9.28 -47.96
N VAL A 51 -6.82 -8.09 -48.55
CA VAL A 51 -7.22 -6.81 -47.95
C VAL A 51 -8.70 -6.91 -47.60
N SER A 52 -8.99 -7.14 -46.32
CA SER A 52 -10.34 -7.11 -45.76
C SER A 52 -10.87 -5.68 -45.79
N ALA A 53 -12.07 -5.51 -46.35
CA ALA A 53 -12.78 -4.24 -46.44
C ALA A 53 -13.27 -3.68 -45.08
N ASP A 54 -12.98 -4.37 -43.97
CA ASP A 54 -13.35 -3.96 -42.60
C ASP A 54 -12.28 -3.13 -41.85
N ALA A 55 -11.14 -2.85 -42.50
CA ALA A 55 -10.04 -2.06 -41.92
C ALA A 55 -10.44 -0.68 -41.31
N PRO A 56 -11.36 0.12 -41.89
CA PRO A 56 -11.71 1.42 -41.31
C PRO A 56 -12.58 1.34 -40.04
N ARG A 57 -13.24 0.19 -39.78
CA ARG A 57 -13.99 -0.01 -38.52
C ARG A 57 -13.08 -0.44 -37.37
N ALA A 58 -12.09 -1.27 -37.65
CA ALA A 58 -11.11 -1.70 -36.64
C ALA A 58 -10.26 -0.54 -36.11
N SER A 59 -9.90 0.45 -36.95
CA SER A 59 -9.17 1.63 -36.51
C SER A 59 -10.01 2.60 -35.66
N ALA A 60 -11.32 2.71 -35.93
CA ALA A 60 -12.23 3.55 -35.16
C ALA A 60 -12.51 2.99 -33.76
N VAL A 61 -12.63 1.65 -33.62
CA VAL A 61 -12.82 0.98 -32.32
C VAL A 61 -11.56 1.13 -31.46
N GLY A 62 -10.38 0.88 -32.01
CA GLY A 62 -9.11 1.06 -31.28
C GLY A 62 -8.87 2.51 -30.82
N ALA A 63 -9.26 3.50 -31.63
CA ALA A 63 -9.17 4.90 -31.24
C ALA A 63 -10.12 5.26 -30.08
N ALA A 64 -11.34 4.72 -30.07
CA ALA A 64 -12.31 4.93 -29.00
C ALA A 64 -11.87 4.29 -27.68
N GLU A 65 -11.28 3.09 -27.74
CA GLU A 65 -10.76 2.37 -26.58
C GLU A 65 -9.52 3.06 -25.98
N SER A 66 -8.62 3.55 -26.84
CA SER A 66 -7.48 4.37 -26.42
C SER A 66 -7.95 5.64 -25.70
N ALA A 67 -8.93 6.35 -26.27
CA ALA A 67 -9.48 7.56 -25.66
C ALA A 67 -10.21 7.29 -24.33
N ARG A 68 -10.88 6.16 -24.19
CA ARG A 68 -11.51 5.73 -22.91
C ARG A 68 -10.44 5.47 -21.85
N THR A 69 -9.37 4.77 -22.22
CA THR A 69 -8.27 4.44 -21.31
C THR A 69 -7.53 5.70 -20.86
N GLU A 70 -7.24 6.62 -21.78
CA GLU A 70 -6.59 7.89 -21.45
C GLU A 70 -7.42 8.75 -20.48
N ARG A 71 -8.74 8.83 -20.69
CA ARG A 71 -9.65 9.54 -19.77
C ARG A 71 -9.67 8.89 -18.40
N LEU A 72 -9.77 7.57 -18.34
CA LEU A 72 -9.78 6.83 -17.08
C LEU A 72 -8.47 7.03 -16.31
N VAL A 73 -7.33 7.00 -17.01
CA VAL A 73 -6.02 7.30 -16.42
C VAL A 73 -5.96 8.73 -15.90
N ALA A 74 -6.45 9.71 -16.66
CA ALA A 74 -6.45 11.12 -16.24
C ALA A 74 -7.34 11.37 -15.02
N ASP A 75 -8.56 10.82 -15.01
CA ASP A 75 -9.49 10.95 -13.89
C ASP A 75 -8.91 10.32 -12.63
N LEU A 76 -8.26 9.17 -12.74
CA LEU A 76 -7.67 8.47 -11.59
C LEU A 76 -6.38 9.12 -11.10
N GLN A 77 -5.55 9.68 -11.99
CA GLN A 77 -4.41 10.52 -11.59
C GLN A 77 -4.88 11.76 -10.84
N SER A 78 -5.98 12.39 -11.27
CA SER A 78 -6.56 13.53 -10.57
C SER A 78 -7.10 13.16 -9.19
N ALA A 79 -7.81 12.03 -9.08
CA ALA A 79 -8.35 11.52 -7.83
C ALA A 79 -7.25 11.10 -6.84
N ALA A 80 -6.17 10.47 -7.33
CA ALA A 80 -4.99 10.18 -6.53
C ALA A 80 -4.31 11.48 -6.06
N GLY A 81 -4.17 12.48 -6.93
CA GLY A 81 -3.66 13.79 -6.57
C GLY A 81 -4.45 14.46 -5.44
N GLU A 82 -5.78 14.41 -5.49
CA GLU A 82 -6.64 14.97 -4.44
C GLU A 82 -6.56 14.19 -3.13
N ALA A 83 -6.57 12.86 -3.16
CA ALA A 83 -6.36 12.03 -1.97
C ALA A 83 -4.98 12.32 -1.32
N ASN A 84 -3.96 12.58 -2.14
CA ASN A 84 -2.63 12.93 -1.69
C ASN A 84 -2.60 14.26 -0.94
N LYS A 85 -3.24 15.28 -1.52
CA LYS A 85 -3.39 16.58 -0.88
C LYS A 85 -4.12 16.48 0.44
N GLN A 86 -5.21 15.72 0.52
CA GLN A 86 -6.00 15.57 1.75
C GLN A 86 -5.21 14.88 2.86
N THR A 87 -4.50 13.80 2.55
CA THR A 87 -3.68 13.07 3.55
C THR A 87 -2.55 13.95 4.07
N PHE A 88 -1.83 14.63 3.16
CA PHE A 88 -0.75 15.53 3.53
C PHE A 88 -1.26 16.73 4.32
N ALA A 89 -2.36 17.36 3.91
CA ALA A 89 -2.98 18.48 4.63
C ALA A 89 -3.44 18.08 6.04
N GLY A 90 -3.99 16.87 6.19
CA GLY A 90 -4.36 16.32 7.49
C GLY A 90 -3.15 16.12 8.41
N ALA A 91 -2.08 15.50 7.90
CA ALA A 91 -0.83 15.31 8.64
C ALA A 91 -0.17 16.65 9.00
N ALA A 92 -0.02 17.55 8.03
CA ALA A 92 0.54 18.88 8.23
C ALA A 92 -0.29 19.71 9.22
N GLY A 93 -1.62 19.63 9.17
CA GLY A 93 -2.50 20.31 10.10
C GLY A 93 -2.32 19.83 11.54
N ARG A 94 -2.22 18.51 11.77
CA ARG A 94 -1.94 17.95 13.10
C ARG A 94 -0.54 18.31 13.60
N ALA A 95 0.46 18.22 12.73
CA ALA A 95 1.84 18.61 13.05
C ALA A 95 1.93 20.10 13.40
N LEU A 96 1.23 20.96 12.67
CA LEU A 96 1.17 22.40 12.93
C LEU A 96 0.47 22.70 14.26
N ALA A 97 -0.64 22.02 14.56
CA ALA A 97 -1.32 22.17 15.84
C ALA A 97 -0.41 21.77 17.02
N LEU A 98 0.31 20.65 16.88
CA LEU A 98 1.32 20.21 17.85
C LEU A 98 2.47 21.22 17.99
N ALA A 99 2.94 21.79 16.89
CA ALA A 99 3.99 22.79 16.87
C ALA A 99 3.59 24.08 17.60
N VAL A 100 2.39 24.58 17.32
CA VAL A 100 1.84 25.77 18.01
C VAL A 100 1.66 25.48 19.50
N ALA A 101 1.08 24.33 19.85
CA ALA A 101 0.93 23.93 21.25
C ALA A 101 2.29 23.79 21.95
N GLY A 102 3.27 23.19 21.28
CA GLY A 102 4.64 23.07 21.78
C GLY A 102 5.32 24.43 21.98
N GLY A 103 5.22 25.34 21.01
CA GLY A 103 5.77 26.69 21.11
C GLY A 103 5.17 27.50 22.27
N LEU A 104 3.85 27.41 22.46
CA LEU A 104 3.16 28.05 23.59
C LEU A 104 3.53 27.42 24.94
N ALA A 105 3.71 26.10 24.98
CA ALA A 105 4.11 25.37 26.18
C ALA A 105 5.61 25.52 26.51
N PHE A 106 6.44 25.97 25.57
CA PHE A 106 7.90 25.99 25.72
C PHE A 106 8.35 26.82 26.93
N ALA A 107 7.95 28.09 26.99
CA ALA A 107 8.33 28.99 28.07
C ALA A 107 7.90 28.51 29.48
N PRO A 108 6.62 28.14 29.73
CA PRO A 108 6.24 27.65 31.06
C PRO A 108 6.93 26.34 31.44
N VAL A 109 7.19 25.44 30.46
CA VAL A 109 7.93 24.19 30.72
C VAL A 109 9.38 24.47 31.06
N ALA A 110 10.06 25.37 30.34
CA ALA A 110 11.44 25.74 30.65
C ALA A 110 11.57 26.40 32.03
N CYS A 111 10.66 27.32 32.38
CA CYS A 111 10.61 27.94 33.70
C CYS A 111 10.31 26.92 34.81
N GLY A 112 9.39 25.98 34.57
CA GLY A 112 9.07 24.91 35.51
C GLY A 112 10.20 23.90 35.71
N LEU A 113 10.91 23.53 34.65
CA LEU A 113 12.09 22.67 34.75
C LEU A 113 13.19 23.32 35.59
N ARG A 114 13.35 24.64 35.47
CA ARG A 114 14.32 25.39 36.28
C ARG A 114 14.03 25.27 37.78
N THR A 115 12.78 25.29 38.21
CA THR A 115 12.45 25.19 39.66
C THR A 115 12.66 23.77 40.22
N LEU A 116 12.78 22.76 39.35
CA LEU A 116 13.04 21.37 39.74
C LEU A 116 14.53 21.04 39.86
N VAL A 117 15.42 21.84 39.27
CA VAL A 117 16.86 21.62 39.28
C VAL A 117 17.52 22.65 40.20
N ASN A 118 18.27 22.20 41.19
CA ASN A 118 19.01 23.08 42.10
C ASN A 118 20.01 23.96 41.32
N ASP A 119 20.30 25.16 41.83
CA ASP A 119 21.21 26.12 41.18
C ASP A 119 22.61 25.54 40.93
N GLU A 120 23.11 24.67 41.81
CA GLU A 120 24.37 23.93 41.62
C GLU A 120 24.31 22.97 40.42
N GLY A 121 23.19 22.27 40.22
CA GLY A 121 22.99 21.36 39.09
C GLY A 121 22.83 22.10 37.76
N LEU A 122 22.17 23.25 37.77
CA LEU A 122 22.07 24.14 36.61
C LEU A 122 23.42 24.75 36.26
N ALA A 123 24.22 25.14 37.25
CA ALA A 123 25.57 25.66 37.03
C ALA A 123 26.50 24.60 36.40
N VAL A 124 26.37 23.33 36.80
CA VAL A 124 27.11 22.21 36.17
C VAL A 124 26.65 21.96 34.73
N LEU A 125 25.34 22.04 34.44
CA LEU A 125 24.85 21.94 33.05
C LEU A 125 25.26 23.14 32.19
N ALA A 126 25.25 24.34 32.75
CA ALA A 126 25.61 25.57 32.04
C ALA A 126 27.11 25.67 31.77
N ASN A 127 27.94 25.21 32.71
CA ASN A 127 29.39 25.12 32.60
C ASN A 127 29.83 23.68 32.27
N ASP A 128 29.13 22.96 31.37
CA ASP A 128 29.51 21.60 30.95
C ASP A 128 30.83 21.62 30.17
N GLU A 129 31.95 21.83 30.88
CA GLU A 129 33.33 21.84 30.38
C GLU A 129 33.73 20.49 29.77
N GLY A 130 32.99 19.42 30.09
CA GLY A 130 33.22 18.06 29.60
C GLY A 130 32.48 17.67 28.32
N GLN A 131 31.62 18.55 27.76
CA GLN A 131 30.77 18.28 26.59
C GLN A 131 29.85 17.04 26.76
N TYR A 132 29.63 16.55 27.98
CA TYR A 132 28.91 15.29 28.21
C TYR A 132 27.44 15.40 27.79
N PHE A 133 26.79 16.52 28.10
CA PHE A 133 25.41 16.77 27.74
C PHE A 133 25.27 16.92 26.23
N GLN A 134 26.17 17.67 25.58
CA GLN A 134 26.19 17.81 24.13
C GLN A 134 26.39 16.47 23.41
N ASN A 135 27.30 15.62 23.92
CA ASN A 135 27.53 14.27 23.39
C ASN A 135 26.30 13.37 23.55
N TYR A 136 25.56 13.48 24.67
CA TYR A 136 24.32 12.73 24.88
C TYR A 136 23.20 13.18 23.93
N VAL A 137 23.00 14.49 23.77
CA VAL A 137 22.05 15.07 22.81
C VAL A 137 22.38 14.61 21.39
N ASN A 138 23.64 14.69 21.00
CA ASN A 138 24.10 14.23 19.69
C ASN A 138 23.86 12.73 19.50
N ALA A 139 24.14 11.91 20.51
CA ALA A 139 23.88 10.47 20.44
C ALA A 139 22.39 10.18 20.20
N ILE A 140 21.49 10.81 20.98
CA ILE A 140 20.04 10.66 20.80
C ILE A 140 19.60 11.09 19.40
N ASN A 141 20.07 12.24 18.92
CA ASN A 141 19.75 12.75 17.58
C ASN A 141 20.20 11.78 16.48
N VAL A 142 21.41 11.22 16.61
CA VAL A 142 21.94 10.24 15.65
C VAL A 142 21.13 8.95 15.68
N PHE A 143 20.80 8.42 16.87
CA PHE A 143 19.93 7.24 16.97
C PHE A 143 18.56 7.49 16.37
N PHE A 144 17.98 8.67 16.58
CA PHE A 144 16.69 9.05 16.02
C PHE A 144 16.75 9.09 14.50
N ALA A 145 17.70 9.82 13.94
CA ALA A 145 17.87 9.94 12.50
C ALA A 145 18.14 8.58 11.84
N LEU A 146 18.98 7.73 12.45
CA LEU A 146 19.31 6.41 11.93
C LEU A 146 18.09 5.47 11.95
N LEU A 147 17.35 5.43 13.06
CA LEU A 147 16.12 4.64 13.14
C LEU A 147 15.08 5.16 12.16
N LEU A 148 14.90 6.47 12.06
CA LEU A 148 13.96 7.11 11.14
C LEU A 148 14.28 6.74 9.69
N ALA A 149 15.54 6.90 9.27
CA ALA A 149 16.00 6.60 7.91
C ALA A 149 15.83 5.11 7.57
N ASN A 150 16.22 4.20 8.49
CA ASN A 150 16.05 2.77 8.28
C ASN A 150 14.57 2.37 8.17
N THR A 151 13.70 2.99 8.98
CA THR A 151 12.26 2.74 8.94
C THR A 151 11.66 3.22 7.63
N PHE A 152 12.02 4.43 7.21
CA PHE A 152 11.58 4.97 5.93
C PHE A 152 12.00 4.09 4.76
N ASN A 153 13.27 3.68 4.69
CA ASN A 153 13.78 2.82 3.62
C ASN A 153 13.08 1.46 3.59
N TRP A 154 12.81 0.87 4.77
CA TRP A 154 12.08 -0.38 4.87
C TRP A 154 10.63 -0.26 4.40
N LEU A 155 9.92 0.79 4.84
CA LEU A 155 8.53 1.05 4.46
C LEU A 155 8.41 1.31 2.96
N TYR A 156 9.31 2.12 2.42
CA TYR A 156 9.37 2.40 0.99
C TYR A 156 9.61 1.12 0.18
N GLY A 157 10.59 0.31 0.57
CA GLY A 157 10.87 -0.98 -0.08
C GLY A 157 9.70 -1.96 0.02
N GLN A 158 8.93 -1.95 1.11
CA GLN A 158 7.71 -2.74 1.21
C GLN A 158 6.63 -2.28 0.23
N GLN A 159 6.42 -0.97 0.10
CA GLN A 159 5.46 -0.40 -0.84
C GLN A 159 5.84 -0.70 -2.30
N GLU A 160 7.13 -0.63 -2.64
CA GLU A 160 7.63 -1.02 -3.95
C GLU A 160 7.36 -2.51 -4.25
N GLN A 161 7.64 -3.41 -3.28
CA GLN A 161 7.34 -4.84 -3.42
C GLN A 161 5.85 -5.10 -3.62
N LEU A 162 5.00 -4.38 -2.89
CA LEU A 162 3.55 -4.48 -3.03
C LEU A 162 3.10 -4.04 -4.43
N PHE A 163 3.64 -2.92 -4.91
CA PHE A 163 3.37 -2.40 -6.25
C PHE A 163 3.74 -3.41 -7.35
N ILE A 164 4.95 -3.98 -7.29
CA ILE A 164 5.41 -4.99 -8.26
C ILE A 164 4.55 -6.26 -8.19
N ALA A 165 4.19 -6.69 -6.99
CA ALA A 165 3.35 -7.88 -6.81
C ALA A 165 1.95 -7.68 -7.39
N LEU A 166 1.33 -6.52 -7.15
CA LEU A 166 0.02 -6.16 -7.72
C LEU A 166 0.05 -6.10 -9.23
N PHE A 167 1.06 -5.45 -9.82
CA PHE A 167 1.20 -5.40 -11.28
C PHE A 167 1.35 -6.81 -11.87
N GLY A 168 2.17 -7.65 -11.25
CA GLY A 168 2.35 -9.04 -11.66
C GLY A 168 1.05 -9.84 -11.58
N GLU A 169 0.27 -9.65 -10.53
CA GLU A 169 -1.02 -10.33 -10.33
C GLU A 169 -2.07 -9.90 -11.36
N VAL A 170 -2.23 -8.60 -11.58
CA VAL A 170 -3.16 -8.05 -12.58
C VAL A 170 -2.79 -8.50 -13.98
N SER A 171 -1.49 -8.56 -14.31
CA SER A 171 -1.01 -9.04 -15.60
C SER A 171 -1.38 -10.50 -15.84
N VAL A 172 -1.27 -11.35 -14.80
CA VAL A 172 -1.69 -12.75 -14.89
C VAL A 172 -3.22 -12.89 -14.93
N ALA A 173 -3.95 -12.06 -14.19
CA ALA A 173 -5.42 -12.03 -14.26
C ALA A 173 -5.90 -11.68 -15.67
N LYS A 174 -5.24 -10.73 -16.34
CA LYS A 174 -5.53 -10.40 -17.75
C LYS A 174 -5.24 -11.58 -18.69
N ALA A 175 -4.10 -12.24 -18.53
CA ALA A 175 -3.79 -13.44 -19.30
C ALA A 175 -4.82 -14.57 -19.08
N LEU A 176 -5.33 -14.71 -17.86
CA LEU A 176 -6.42 -15.65 -17.55
C LEU A 176 -7.70 -15.27 -18.30
N LEU A 177 -8.08 -13.98 -18.36
CA LEU A 177 -9.23 -13.53 -19.14
C LEU A 177 -9.09 -13.91 -20.62
N GLU A 178 -7.93 -13.63 -21.23
CA GLU A 178 -7.62 -14.02 -22.62
C GLU A 178 -7.82 -15.53 -22.86
N GLN A 179 -7.28 -16.36 -21.98
CA GLN A 179 -7.42 -17.81 -22.08
C GLN A 179 -8.85 -18.29 -21.85
N VAL A 180 -9.57 -17.71 -20.90
CA VAL A 180 -10.98 -18.03 -20.65
C VAL A 180 -11.81 -17.77 -21.91
N ALA A 181 -11.64 -16.61 -22.55
CA ALA A 181 -12.37 -16.31 -23.79
C ALA A 181 -11.98 -17.20 -24.96
N PHE A 182 -10.71 -17.66 -25.01
CA PHE A 182 -10.27 -18.59 -26.03
C PHE A 182 -10.91 -19.98 -25.85
N VAL A 183 -10.89 -20.52 -24.63
CA VAL A 183 -11.44 -21.86 -24.33
C VAL A 183 -12.96 -21.87 -24.38
N SER A 184 -13.61 -20.78 -24.02
CA SER A 184 -15.08 -20.67 -24.08
C SER A 184 -15.60 -20.29 -25.47
N ARG A 185 -14.73 -20.26 -26.50
CA ARG A 185 -15.13 -19.88 -27.86
C ARG A 185 -16.14 -20.89 -28.41
N GLY A 186 -17.34 -20.39 -28.72
CA GLY A 186 -18.47 -21.21 -29.21
C GLY A 186 -19.36 -21.79 -28.11
N ARG A 187 -19.12 -21.46 -26.83
CA ARG A 187 -19.99 -21.85 -25.70
C ARG A 187 -20.30 -20.63 -24.82
N PRO A 188 -21.27 -19.78 -25.21
CA PRO A 188 -21.50 -18.49 -24.56
C PRO A 188 -21.95 -18.62 -23.10
N ALA A 189 -22.79 -19.60 -22.77
CA ALA A 189 -23.21 -19.86 -21.39
C ALA A 189 -22.02 -20.24 -20.48
N TYR A 190 -21.13 -21.10 -20.98
CA TYR A 190 -19.91 -21.50 -20.29
C TYR A 190 -18.92 -20.32 -20.11
N ALA A 191 -18.82 -19.44 -21.11
CA ALA A 191 -18.03 -18.22 -21.03
C ALA A 191 -18.52 -17.30 -19.91
N ALA A 192 -19.84 -17.11 -19.81
CA ALA A 192 -20.45 -16.25 -18.81
C ALA A 192 -20.21 -16.75 -17.39
N GLU A 193 -20.28 -18.07 -17.17
CA GLU A 193 -20.02 -18.66 -15.87
C GLU A 193 -18.54 -18.49 -15.44
N LEU A 194 -17.58 -18.79 -16.34
CA LEU A 194 -16.16 -18.61 -16.05
C LEU A 194 -15.80 -17.15 -15.76
N LEU A 195 -16.29 -16.22 -16.58
CA LEU A 195 -16.08 -14.78 -16.37
C LEU A 195 -16.71 -14.29 -15.07
N GLY A 196 -17.83 -14.87 -14.65
CA GLY A 196 -18.45 -14.60 -13.35
C GLY A 196 -17.55 -14.96 -12.16
N TYR A 197 -16.84 -16.10 -12.22
CA TYR A 197 -15.88 -16.46 -11.16
C TYR A 197 -14.62 -15.60 -11.19
N VAL A 198 -14.13 -15.20 -12.36
CA VAL A 198 -13.00 -14.26 -12.44
C VAL A 198 -13.39 -12.88 -11.89
N ARG A 199 -14.61 -12.41 -12.16
CA ARG A 199 -15.16 -11.20 -11.54
C ARG A 199 -15.21 -11.31 -10.02
N GLU A 200 -15.73 -12.42 -9.49
CA GLU A 200 -15.75 -12.63 -8.05
C GLU A 200 -14.35 -12.57 -7.43
N TYR A 201 -13.33 -13.08 -8.12
CA TYR A 201 -11.94 -12.94 -7.68
C TYR A 201 -11.46 -11.48 -7.65
N VAL A 202 -11.73 -10.73 -8.73
CA VAL A 202 -11.34 -9.32 -8.85
C VAL A 202 -12.02 -8.50 -7.76
N ASP A 203 -13.33 -8.65 -7.60
CA ASP A 203 -14.15 -7.89 -6.64
C ASP A 203 -13.85 -8.28 -5.20
N ASP A 204 -13.86 -9.56 -4.86
CA ASP A 204 -13.82 -10.00 -3.46
C ASP A 204 -12.38 -10.17 -2.92
N ASP A 205 -11.39 -10.46 -3.78
CA ASP A 205 -10.02 -10.77 -3.34
C ASP A 205 -8.96 -9.76 -3.78
N LEU A 206 -8.99 -9.30 -5.03
CA LEU A 206 -8.00 -8.33 -5.51
C LEU A 206 -8.16 -6.95 -4.87
N THR A 207 -9.40 -6.54 -4.58
CA THR A 207 -9.67 -5.26 -3.87
C THR A 207 -9.43 -5.31 -2.36
N ALA A 208 -9.34 -6.50 -1.77
CA ALA A 208 -9.30 -6.72 -0.33
C ALA A 208 -7.90 -6.50 0.29
N ILE A 209 -7.29 -5.34 0.02
CA ILE A 209 -5.98 -4.94 0.57
C ILE A 209 -6.06 -4.70 2.09
N ASP A 210 -7.22 -4.31 2.60
CA ASP A 210 -7.45 -3.98 4.01
C ASP A 210 -7.50 -5.19 4.94
N ASP A 211 -7.77 -6.37 4.38
CA ASP A 211 -7.96 -7.57 5.16
C ASP A 211 -6.64 -8.17 5.64
N ASN A 212 -6.71 -8.91 6.74
CA ASN A 212 -5.54 -9.61 7.24
C ASN A 212 -5.08 -10.67 6.21
N PRO A 213 -3.82 -10.62 5.73
CA PRO A 213 -3.36 -11.50 4.66
C PRO A 213 -3.34 -12.97 5.09
N VAL A 214 -3.15 -13.25 6.39
CA VAL A 214 -3.14 -14.61 6.93
C VAL A 214 -4.54 -15.20 6.94
N SER A 215 -5.56 -14.42 7.35
CA SER A 215 -6.94 -14.92 7.32
C SER A 215 -7.43 -15.16 5.89
N ARG A 216 -6.92 -14.41 4.90
CA ARG A 216 -7.24 -14.63 3.49
C ARG A 216 -6.58 -15.88 2.91
N LEU A 217 -5.34 -16.19 3.31
CA LEU A 217 -4.65 -17.42 2.89
C LEU A 217 -5.23 -18.68 3.52
N VAL A 218 -5.51 -18.63 4.82
CA VAL A 218 -6.03 -19.79 5.58
C VAL A 218 -7.52 -20.02 5.29
N GLY A 219 -8.20 -19.02 4.73
CA GLY A 219 -9.64 -19.01 4.57
C GLY A 219 -10.30 -18.85 5.95
N GLY A 220 -10.45 -17.61 6.41
CA GLY A 220 -11.08 -17.29 7.70
C GLY A 220 -12.54 -17.77 7.81
N GLU A 221 -13.32 -17.24 8.76
CA GLU A 221 -14.69 -17.71 9.07
C GLU A 221 -15.68 -17.71 7.88
N GLY A 222 -15.34 -17.09 6.74
CA GLY A 222 -16.05 -17.17 5.45
C GLY A 222 -15.61 -18.26 4.47
N ALA A 223 -14.63 -19.12 4.81
CA ALA A 223 -14.04 -20.18 3.97
C ALA A 223 -15.00 -21.29 3.48
N ARG A 224 -16.29 -21.16 3.76
CA ARG A 224 -17.31 -21.99 3.09
C ARG A 224 -17.53 -21.60 1.63
N LYS A 225 -17.11 -20.42 1.18
CA LYS A 225 -17.10 -20.07 -0.24
C LYS A 225 -15.82 -20.64 -0.87
N ARG A 226 -15.94 -21.65 -1.74
CA ARG A 226 -14.82 -22.19 -2.52
C ARG A 226 -14.10 -21.05 -3.23
N ASP A 227 -12.77 -21.03 -3.18
CA ASP A 227 -11.93 -20.05 -3.88
C ASP A 227 -12.42 -19.92 -5.34
N ALA A 228 -12.67 -18.67 -5.78
CA ALA A 228 -13.23 -18.41 -7.10
C ALA A 228 -12.32 -18.97 -8.21
N LEU A 229 -11.01 -18.91 -8.00
CA LEU A 229 -10.01 -19.51 -8.89
C LEU A 229 -10.07 -21.04 -8.90
N GLU A 230 -10.45 -21.66 -7.78
CA GLU A 230 -10.68 -23.10 -7.74
C GLU A 230 -11.89 -23.49 -8.59
N ARG A 231 -12.96 -22.70 -8.57
CA ARG A 231 -14.15 -22.94 -9.40
C ARG A 231 -13.83 -22.83 -10.89
N VAL A 232 -13.03 -21.86 -11.31
CA VAL A 232 -12.49 -21.76 -12.69
C VAL A 232 -11.72 -23.02 -13.06
N MET A 233 -10.85 -23.50 -12.16
CA MET A 233 -10.08 -24.72 -12.37
C MET A 233 -10.98 -25.95 -12.48
N TRP A 234 -11.97 -26.11 -11.60
CA TRP A 234 -12.91 -27.24 -11.63
C TRP A 234 -13.76 -27.29 -12.89
N LEU A 235 -14.23 -26.15 -13.39
CA LEU A 235 -14.99 -26.09 -14.63
C LEU A 235 -14.15 -26.45 -15.86
N THR A 236 -12.87 -26.11 -15.82
CA THR A 236 -11.95 -26.29 -16.96
C THR A 236 -11.16 -27.60 -16.89
N SER A 237 -11.18 -28.30 -15.76
CA SER A 237 -10.51 -29.59 -15.57
C SER A 237 -11.32 -30.73 -16.20
N VAL A 238 -11.11 -30.97 -17.49
CA VAL A 238 -11.57 -32.18 -18.17
C VAL A 238 -10.36 -32.85 -18.81
N GLY A 239 -9.74 -33.81 -18.11
CA GLY A 239 -8.55 -34.54 -18.59
C GLY A 239 -7.21 -33.94 -18.15
N GLU A 240 -6.25 -33.82 -19.07
CA GLU A 240 -4.90 -33.31 -18.80
C GLU A 240 -4.92 -31.81 -18.41
N PRO A 241 -4.00 -31.37 -17.54
CA PRO A 241 -3.92 -29.96 -17.14
C PRO A 241 -3.61 -29.08 -18.37
N GLY A 242 -4.59 -28.27 -18.76
CA GLY A 242 -4.46 -27.32 -19.87
C GLY A 242 -3.89 -25.97 -19.45
N HIS A 243 -3.71 -25.07 -20.41
CA HIS A 243 -3.13 -23.73 -20.18
C HIS A 243 -3.87 -22.86 -19.13
N ILE A 244 -5.17 -23.09 -18.93
CA ILE A 244 -5.93 -22.39 -17.88
C ILE A 244 -5.44 -22.79 -16.49
N TYR A 245 -5.09 -24.06 -16.27
CA TYR A 245 -4.55 -24.52 -15.00
C TYR A 245 -3.26 -23.77 -14.66
N ASP A 246 -2.36 -23.61 -15.64
CA ASP A 246 -1.10 -22.88 -15.45
C ASP A 246 -1.33 -21.41 -15.11
N SER A 247 -2.30 -20.74 -15.75
CA SER A 247 -2.65 -19.36 -15.42
C SER A 247 -3.29 -19.22 -14.06
N VAL A 248 -4.20 -20.12 -13.67
CA VAL A 248 -4.80 -20.12 -12.34
C VAL A 248 -3.73 -20.36 -11.27
N LYS A 249 -2.79 -21.28 -11.52
CA LYS A 249 -1.65 -21.52 -10.64
C LYS A 249 -0.75 -20.29 -10.54
N ALA A 250 -0.38 -19.68 -11.67
CA ALA A 250 0.42 -18.46 -11.70
C ALA A 250 -0.28 -17.30 -10.98
N LEU A 251 -1.61 -17.20 -11.08
CA LEU A 251 -2.40 -16.19 -10.41
C LEU A 251 -2.40 -16.41 -8.89
N ARG A 252 -2.53 -17.65 -8.44
CA ARG A 252 -2.38 -18.01 -7.01
C ARG A 252 -0.99 -17.71 -6.47
N GLU A 253 0.07 -17.97 -7.25
CA GLU A 253 1.44 -17.61 -6.89
C GLU A 253 1.64 -16.09 -6.83
N ALA A 254 1.03 -15.34 -7.75
CA ALA A 254 1.06 -13.88 -7.74
C ALA A 254 0.28 -13.30 -6.54
N ARG A 255 -0.91 -13.82 -6.26
CA ARG A 255 -1.68 -13.54 -5.04
C ARG A 255 -0.86 -13.81 -3.77
N GLY A 256 -0.17 -14.96 -3.72
CA GLY A 256 0.73 -15.30 -2.61
C GLY A 256 1.84 -14.27 -2.41
N ARG A 257 2.43 -13.77 -3.52
CA ARG A 257 3.42 -12.68 -3.48
C ARG A 257 2.82 -11.37 -2.98
N ARG A 258 1.62 -10.97 -3.44
CA ARG A 258 0.90 -9.79 -2.94
C ARG A 258 0.66 -9.89 -1.44
N LEU A 259 0.05 -10.99 -0.99
CA LEU A 259 -0.26 -11.22 0.42
C LEU A 259 1.01 -11.25 1.28
N GLY A 260 2.11 -11.82 0.77
CA GLY A 260 3.42 -11.76 1.42
C GLY A 260 4.01 -10.35 1.51
N ALA A 261 3.79 -9.49 0.52
CA ALA A 261 4.19 -8.09 0.57
C ALA A 261 3.32 -7.27 1.54
N LEU A 262 2.04 -7.62 1.69
CA LEU A 262 1.10 -7.01 2.65
C LEU A 262 1.37 -7.39 4.11
N GLN A 263 2.14 -8.46 4.37
CA GLN A 263 2.48 -8.85 5.74
C GLN A 263 3.26 -7.73 6.45
N ARG A 264 2.69 -7.24 7.56
CA ARG A 264 3.34 -6.24 8.43
C ARG A 264 4.54 -6.87 9.13
N LYS A 265 5.74 -6.67 8.58
CA LYS A 265 6.97 -7.18 9.22
C LYS A 265 7.54 -6.22 10.27
N LEU A 266 7.18 -4.94 10.24
CA LEU A 266 7.55 -3.98 11.28
C LEU A 266 6.58 -4.06 12.47
N PRO A 267 7.07 -4.38 13.68
CA PRO A 267 6.25 -4.38 14.89
C PRO A 267 5.90 -2.96 15.31
N LEU A 268 4.72 -2.79 15.91
CA LEU A 268 4.27 -1.52 16.51
C LEU A 268 5.26 -0.97 17.56
N ALA A 269 5.98 -1.86 18.25
CA ALA A 269 7.02 -1.48 19.20
C ALA A 269 8.11 -0.59 18.58
N HIS A 270 8.41 -0.76 17.29
CA HIS A 270 9.40 0.06 16.59
C HIS A 270 8.93 1.52 16.43
N PHE A 271 7.64 1.73 16.13
CA PHE A 271 7.04 3.07 16.09
C PHE A 271 6.94 3.70 17.47
N ALA A 272 6.64 2.90 18.49
CA ALA A 272 6.66 3.37 19.87
C ALA A 272 8.07 3.85 20.28
N LEU A 273 9.11 3.10 19.92
CA LEU A 273 10.50 3.48 20.15
C LEU A 273 10.86 4.81 19.44
N LEU A 274 10.48 4.96 18.17
CA LEU A 274 10.66 6.21 17.42
C LEU A 274 9.94 7.39 18.07
N ALA A 275 8.71 7.18 18.54
CA ALA A 275 7.93 8.22 19.20
C ALA A 275 8.57 8.64 20.54
N VAL A 276 9.04 7.68 21.34
CA VAL A 276 9.77 7.95 22.59
C VAL A 276 11.06 8.72 22.30
N LEU A 277 11.81 8.31 21.28
CA LEU A 277 13.07 8.95 20.94
C LEU A 277 12.86 10.37 20.39
N GLY A 278 11.82 10.57 19.57
CA GLY A 278 11.40 11.91 19.13
C GLY A 278 10.96 12.79 20.31
N ALA A 279 10.22 12.25 21.26
CA ALA A 279 9.85 12.96 22.49
C ALA A 279 11.08 13.33 23.33
N LEU A 280 12.07 12.44 23.46
CA LEU A 280 13.33 12.73 24.13
C LEU A 280 14.08 13.88 23.45
N VAL A 281 14.17 13.88 22.11
CA VAL A 281 14.76 14.99 21.34
C VAL A 281 14.07 16.31 21.66
N LEU A 282 12.73 16.31 21.72
CA LEU A 282 11.96 17.51 22.05
C LEU A 282 12.18 17.95 23.50
N CYS A 283 12.21 17.04 24.47
CA CYS A 283 12.40 17.38 25.88
C CYS A 283 13.78 17.99 26.20
N LEU A 284 14.81 17.69 25.38
CA LEU A 284 16.16 18.24 25.59
C LEU A 284 16.21 19.76 25.37
N PHE A 285 15.37 20.32 24.49
CA PHE A 285 15.39 21.75 24.17
C PHE A 285 14.92 22.65 25.34
N PRO A 286 13.76 22.42 25.97
CA PRO A 286 13.37 23.14 27.17
C PRO A 286 14.35 22.97 28.33
N LEU A 287 14.96 21.80 28.45
CA LEU A 287 15.99 21.53 29.48
C LEU A 287 17.25 22.39 29.27
N LEU A 288 17.72 22.50 28.02
CA LEU A 288 18.82 23.38 27.63
C LEU A 288 18.51 24.87 27.88
N ALA A 289 17.28 25.29 27.57
CA ALA A 289 16.84 26.66 27.82
C ALA A 289 16.79 26.99 29.33
N ALA A 290 16.37 26.02 30.15
CA ALA A 290 16.38 26.16 31.61
C ALA A 290 17.81 26.26 32.17
N ALA A 291 18.73 25.42 31.68
CA ALA A 291 20.14 25.37 32.08
C ALA A 291 20.91 26.65 31.73
N THR A 292 20.73 27.17 30.51
CA THR A 292 21.47 28.36 30.03
C THR A 292 21.02 29.69 30.63
N GLY A 293 19.98 29.68 31.50
CA GLY A 293 19.47 30.89 32.13
C GLY A 293 18.64 31.80 31.21
N ALA A 294 18.43 31.40 29.95
CA ALA A 294 17.57 32.11 28.99
C ALA A 294 16.14 32.31 29.50
N ALA A 295 15.67 31.45 30.41
CA ALA A 295 14.37 31.55 31.08
C ALA A 295 14.27 32.73 32.08
N VAL A 296 15.38 33.38 32.47
CA VAL A 296 15.41 34.41 33.53
C VAL A 296 15.65 35.81 32.98
N ALA A 297 16.27 35.94 31.80
CA ALA A 297 16.47 37.23 31.13
C ALA A 297 15.18 37.67 30.40
N ALA A 298 14.14 37.96 31.19
CA ALA A 298 12.87 38.50 30.69
C ALA A 298 13.11 39.90 30.09
N GLY A 299 13.42 39.96 28.80
CA GLY A 299 13.70 41.20 28.07
C GLY A 299 14.62 41.04 26.86
N ASP A 300 15.40 39.95 26.80
CA ASP A 300 16.41 39.78 25.73
C ASP A 300 15.85 39.18 24.43
N GLY A 301 14.55 38.83 24.40
CA GLY A 301 13.89 38.20 23.23
C GLY A 301 14.39 36.79 22.88
N LEU A 302 15.47 36.32 23.51
CA LEU A 302 16.08 35.02 23.23
C LEU A 302 15.12 33.85 23.46
N LEU A 303 14.29 33.93 24.50
CA LEU A 303 13.29 32.90 24.82
C LEU A 303 12.23 32.78 23.72
N GLU A 304 11.83 33.89 23.09
CA GLU A 304 10.88 33.89 21.98
C GLU A 304 11.47 33.22 20.75
N VAL A 305 12.73 33.53 20.42
CA VAL A 305 13.44 32.88 19.31
C VAL A 305 13.58 31.37 19.56
N GLN A 306 13.93 30.96 20.77
CA GLN A 306 14.02 29.55 21.14
C GLN A 306 12.65 28.84 21.07
N ALA A 307 11.57 29.50 21.48
CA ALA A 307 10.22 28.96 21.37
C ALA A 307 9.81 28.73 19.90
N VAL A 308 10.14 29.67 19.00
CA VAL A 308 9.90 29.52 17.55
C VAL A 308 10.70 28.35 16.96
N LEU A 309 11.99 28.23 17.30
CA LEU A 309 12.82 27.12 16.85
C LEU A 309 12.30 25.77 17.38
N PHE A 310 11.86 25.73 18.64
CA PHE A 310 11.24 24.55 19.23
C PHE A 310 9.94 24.16 18.54
N ALA A 311 9.08 25.14 18.22
CA ALA A 311 7.86 24.91 17.46
C ALA A 311 8.17 24.31 16.06
N LEU A 312 9.17 24.86 15.35
CA LEU A 312 9.60 24.36 14.05
C LEU A 312 10.13 22.92 14.12
N MET A 313 10.92 22.60 15.14
CA MET A 313 11.41 21.24 15.34
C MET A 313 10.28 20.27 15.70
N THR A 314 9.35 20.69 16.57
CA THR A 314 8.15 19.93 16.91
C THR A 314 7.30 19.64 15.67
N PHE A 315 7.13 20.64 14.80
CA PHE A 315 6.48 20.47 13.51
C PHE A 315 7.17 19.40 12.67
N ALA A 316 8.49 19.50 12.50
CA ALA A 316 9.26 18.56 11.69
C ALA A 316 9.19 17.12 12.21
N ILE A 317 9.34 16.91 13.52
CA ILE A 317 9.26 15.57 14.13
C ILE A 317 7.83 15.02 14.04
N ALA A 318 6.81 15.82 14.34
CA ALA A 318 5.41 15.38 14.24
C ALA A 318 5.03 15.02 12.80
N LEU A 319 5.41 15.87 11.83
CA LEU A 319 5.12 15.63 10.41
C LEU A 319 5.82 14.36 9.91
N THR A 320 7.09 14.16 10.26
CA THR A 320 7.84 12.96 9.84
C THR A 320 7.24 11.69 10.43
N LEU A 321 6.88 11.67 11.72
CA LEU A 321 6.23 10.52 12.34
C LEU A 321 4.85 10.23 11.74
N ASP A 322 4.05 11.27 11.47
CA ASP A 322 2.74 11.12 10.81
C ASP A 322 2.88 10.57 9.39
N LEU A 323 3.88 11.04 8.62
CA LEU A 323 4.18 10.51 7.29
C LEU A 323 4.62 9.06 7.35
N LEU A 324 5.53 8.70 8.27
CA LEU A 324 5.95 7.31 8.46
C LEU A 324 4.78 6.41 8.82
N TYR A 325 3.87 6.88 9.68
CA TYR A 325 2.66 6.14 10.00
C TYR A 325 1.75 5.98 8.77
N ALA A 326 1.63 7.02 7.95
CA ALA A 326 0.88 6.99 6.70
C ALA A 326 1.46 6.01 5.67
N PHE A 327 2.78 5.77 5.67
CA PHE A 327 3.43 4.72 4.86
C PHE A 327 3.24 3.31 5.42
N TRP A 328 3.06 3.18 6.75
CA TRP A 328 2.90 1.90 7.43
C TRP A 328 1.51 1.30 7.26
N VAL A 329 0.48 2.14 7.12
CA VAL A 329 -0.87 1.67 6.82
C VAL A 329 -0.94 1.32 5.33
N PRO A 330 -1.35 0.09 4.93
CA PRO A 330 -1.31 -0.37 3.54
C PRO A 330 -2.36 0.30 2.63
N SER A 331 -3.39 0.93 3.20
CA SER A 331 -4.50 1.58 2.48
C SER A 331 -4.86 2.96 3.06
N GLY A 332 -5.63 3.73 2.30
CA GLY A 332 -6.22 4.99 2.74
C GLY A 332 -5.23 6.14 2.91
N SER A 333 -4.02 6.00 2.37
CA SER A 333 -2.98 7.04 2.39
C SER A 333 -2.56 7.40 0.97
N ALA A 334 -2.10 8.65 0.83
CA ALA A 334 -1.56 9.22 -0.39
C ALA A 334 -0.46 8.38 -1.08
N TYR A 335 0.28 7.65 -0.25
CA TYR A 335 1.48 6.94 -0.65
C TYR A 335 1.23 5.47 -0.95
N ASN A 336 -0.03 5.06 -0.93
CA ASN A 336 -0.43 3.67 -1.09
C ASN A 336 -0.87 3.34 -2.51
N VAL A 337 -0.86 2.05 -2.78
CA VAL A 337 -1.21 1.46 -4.07
C VAL A 337 -2.69 1.56 -4.44
N ASP A 338 -3.56 2.01 -3.54
CA ASP A 338 -5.03 2.05 -3.73
C ASP A 338 -5.46 2.77 -5.00
N GLY A 339 -4.86 3.94 -5.28
CA GLY A 339 -5.20 4.71 -6.47
C GLY A 339 -4.93 3.93 -7.75
N ILE A 340 -3.79 3.24 -7.79
CA ILE A 340 -3.37 2.45 -8.95
C ILE A 340 -4.15 1.14 -9.03
N LEU A 341 -4.40 0.48 -7.89
CA LEU A 341 -5.23 -0.71 -7.84
C LEU A 341 -6.61 -0.42 -8.42
N ARG A 342 -7.24 0.71 -8.06
CA ARG A 342 -8.55 1.09 -8.63
C ARG A 342 -8.51 1.21 -10.15
N VAL A 343 -7.44 1.75 -10.73
CA VAL A 343 -7.23 1.80 -12.19
C VAL A 343 -7.17 0.38 -12.77
N MET A 344 -6.36 -0.47 -12.15
CA MET A 344 -6.14 -1.84 -12.62
C MET A 344 -7.41 -2.67 -12.54
N VAL A 345 -8.14 -2.59 -11.43
CA VAL A 345 -9.42 -3.26 -11.20
C VAL A 345 -10.48 -2.75 -12.17
N ALA A 346 -10.65 -1.43 -12.30
CA ALA A 346 -11.61 -0.86 -13.26
C ALA A 346 -11.31 -1.28 -14.71
N GLY A 347 -10.03 -1.42 -15.07
CA GLY A 347 -9.61 -1.95 -16.37
C GLY A 347 -10.01 -3.42 -16.56
N LEU A 348 -9.78 -4.26 -15.55
CA LEU A 348 -10.20 -5.67 -15.57
C LEU A 348 -11.73 -5.80 -15.61
N ASP A 349 -12.46 -5.00 -14.85
CA ASP A 349 -13.93 -5.02 -14.80
C ASP A 349 -14.53 -4.64 -16.14
N ALA A 350 -14.02 -3.58 -16.78
CA ALA A 350 -14.44 -3.17 -18.11
C ALA A 350 -14.17 -4.29 -19.14
N GLU A 351 -13.00 -4.92 -19.08
CA GLU A 351 -12.66 -6.04 -19.96
C GLU A 351 -13.57 -7.26 -19.73
N ILE A 352 -13.93 -7.56 -18.48
CA ILE A 352 -14.90 -8.62 -18.16
C ILE A 352 -16.29 -8.27 -18.71
N ASP A 353 -16.76 -7.03 -18.52
CA ASP A 353 -18.07 -6.58 -19.00
C ASP A 353 -18.18 -6.66 -20.53
N ASP A 354 -17.15 -6.20 -21.25
CA ASP A 354 -17.12 -6.25 -22.71
C ASP A 354 -17.18 -7.71 -23.20
N ARG A 355 -16.43 -8.62 -22.56
CA ARG A 355 -16.43 -10.06 -22.89
C ARG A 355 -17.76 -10.73 -22.53
N LEU A 356 -18.41 -10.31 -21.45
CA LEU A 356 -19.75 -10.80 -21.06
C LEU A 356 -20.81 -10.33 -22.06
N ALA A 357 -20.75 -9.08 -22.52
CA ALA A 357 -21.64 -8.56 -23.56
C ALA A 357 -21.46 -9.34 -24.87
N ASP A 358 -20.22 -9.61 -25.26
CA ASP A 358 -19.90 -10.43 -26.44
C ASP A 358 -20.38 -11.89 -26.32
N ALA A 359 -20.34 -12.47 -25.12
CA ALA A 359 -20.88 -13.81 -24.87
C ALA A 359 -22.41 -13.81 -25.00
N ARG A 360 -23.10 -12.82 -24.41
CA ARG A 360 -24.57 -12.68 -24.50
C ARG A 360 -25.04 -12.48 -25.92
N GLY A 361 -24.42 -11.56 -26.67
CA GLY A 361 -24.77 -11.31 -28.06
C GLY A 361 -24.44 -12.47 -29.01
N ARG A 362 -23.57 -13.42 -28.62
CA ARG A 362 -23.43 -14.70 -29.32
C ARG A 362 -24.56 -15.67 -28.99
N SER A 363 -24.91 -15.80 -27.71
CA SER A 363 -26.04 -16.64 -27.28
C SER A 363 -27.35 -16.26 -27.98
N GLU A 364 -27.69 -14.97 -28.02
CA GLU A 364 -28.90 -14.48 -28.67
C GLU A 364 -28.93 -14.77 -30.18
N ARG A 365 -27.77 -14.67 -30.84
CA ARG A 365 -27.64 -15.02 -32.26
C ARG A 365 -27.83 -16.52 -32.47
N ASP A 366 -27.21 -17.35 -31.63
CA ASP A 366 -27.32 -18.80 -31.73
C ASP A 366 -28.78 -19.26 -31.51
N GLU A 367 -29.48 -18.66 -30.54
CA GLU A 367 -30.92 -18.88 -30.31
C GLU A 367 -31.77 -18.45 -31.52
N PHE A 368 -31.53 -17.27 -32.08
CA PHE A 368 -32.21 -16.80 -33.29
C PHE A 368 -32.01 -17.76 -34.48
N PHE A 369 -30.78 -18.23 -34.70
CA PHE A 369 -30.49 -19.19 -35.77
C PHE A 369 -31.04 -20.60 -35.50
N ALA A 370 -31.20 -20.98 -34.24
CA ALA A 370 -31.84 -22.24 -33.88
C ALA A 370 -33.35 -22.20 -34.17
N ASP A 371 -34.01 -21.10 -33.80
CA ASP A 371 -35.42 -20.87 -34.07
C ASP A 371 -35.70 -20.77 -35.58
N ALA A 372 -34.89 -20.01 -36.31
CA ALA A 372 -35.01 -19.88 -37.76
C ALA A 372 -34.79 -21.20 -38.52
N ARG A 373 -34.07 -22.17 -37.94
CA ARG A 373 -33.85 -23.51 -38.51
C ARG A 373 -34.91 -24.53 -38.11
N GLY A 374 -35.88 -24.15 -37.27
CA GLY A 374 -36.88 -25.09 -36.74
C GLY A 374 -36.26 -26.23 -35.93
N LEU A 375 -35.05 -26.04 -35.40
CA LEU A 375 -34.36 -27.04 -34.58
C LEU A 375 -35.15 -27.21 -33.28
N SER A 376 -35.58 -28.44 -33.02
CA SER A 376 -36.28 -28.79 -31.77
C SER A 376 -35.35 -28.55 -30.59
N ASP A 377 -35.88 -28.30 -29.39
CA ASP A 377 -35.07 -28.05 -28.18
C ASP A 377 -34.06 -29.16 -27.87
N TYR A 378 -34.28 -30.37 -28.41
CA TYR A 378 -33.37 -31.51 -28.31
C TYR A 378 -32.12 -31.41 -29.19
N GLU A 379 -32.14 -30.60 -30.25
CA GLU A 379 -31.00 -30.37 -31.15
C GLU A 379 -30.23 -29.08 -30.77
N ARG A 380 -30.67 -28.36 -29.73
CA ARG A 380 -30.08 -27.10 -29.24
C ARG A 380 -28.99 -27.30 -28.16
N TYR A 381 -28.96 -28.46 -27.51
CA TYR A 381 -27.99 -28.84 -26.48
C TYR A 381 -27.07 -29.95 -26.98
#